data_AF-A0A6B0Y7P4-F1
#
_entry.id   AF-A0A6B0Y7P4-F1
#
_cell.length_a   1.000
_cell.length_b   1.000
_cell.length_c   1.000
_cell.angle_alpha   90.00
_cell.angle_beta   90.00
_cell.angle_gamma   90.00
#
_symmetry.space_group_name_H-M   'P 1'
#
loop_
_entity.id
_entity.type
_entity.pdbx_description
1 polymer ?
#
loop_
_entity_poly.entity_id
_entity_poly.type
_entity_poly.pdbx_seq_one_letter_code
_entity_poly.pdbx_strand_id
1 'polypeptide(L)' 'MIDYDDFQAEVRRRKRERWAKILASEPPGRRAGRRPRDPEKERLLARLDRARVERENPELLRRPP' A
#
# COMPACT_ATOMS: atom_id res chain seq x y z
N MET A 1 -21.50 -25.01 3.44
CA MET A 1 -20.75 -23.99 4.22
C MET A 1 -19.29 -24.38 4.09
N ILE A 2 -18.43 -23.50 3.56
CA ILE A 2 -17.01 -23.83 3.38
C ILE A 2 -16.34 -23.76 4.75
N ASP A 3 -15.45 -24.71 5.04
CA ASP A 3 -14.66 -24.72 6.27
C ASP A 3 -13.75 -23.48 6.33
N TYR A 4 -13.53 -22.96 7.54
CA TYR A 4 -12.74 -21.73 7.70
C TYR A 4 -11.29 -21.91 7.23
N ASP A 5 -10.70 -23.08 7.44
CA ASP A 5 -9.33 -23.38 7.03
C ASP A 5 -9.23 -23.48 5.51
N ASP A 6 -10.23 -24.09 4.86
CA ASP A 6 -10.33 -24.13 3.40
C ASP A 6 -10.47 -22.71 2.80
N PHE A 7 -11.26 -21.85 3.44
CA PHE A 7 -11.38 -20.45 3.04
C PHE A 7 -10.04 -19.71 3.19
N GLN A 8 -9.33 -19.90 4.31
CA GLN A 8 -8.01 -19.28 4.52
C GLN A 8 -6.97 -19.79 3.52
N ALA A 9 -6.99 -21.08 3.19
CA ALA A 9 -6.11 -21.67 2.17
C ALA A 9 -6.35 -21.04 0.80
N GLU A 10 -7.61 -20.88 0.41
CA GLU A 10 -8.01 -20.23 -0.85
C GLU A 10 -7.57 -18.76 -0.90
N VAL A 11 -7.76 -18.00 0.19
CA VAL A 11 -7.30 -16.61 0.29
C VAL A 11 -5.78 -16.52 0.12
N ARG A 12 -5.02 -17.39 0.80
CA ARG A 12 -3.56 -17.45 0.68
C ARG A 12 -3.12 -17.81 -0.73
N ARG A 13 -3.83 -18.72 -1.41
CA ARG A 13 -3.57 -19.10 -2.81
C ARG A 13 -3.74 -17.90 -3.75
N ARG A 14 -4.91 -17.25 -3.71
CA ARG A 14 -5.21 -16.07 -4.54
C ARG A 14 -4.24 -14.93 -4.31
N LYS A 15 -3.83 -14.71 -3.05
CA LYS A 15 -2.85 -13.68 -2.71
C LYS A 15 -1.50 -13.98 -3.38
N ARG A 16 -1.03 -15.24 -3.32
CA ARG A 16 0.22 -15.66 -3.97
C ARG A 16 0.19 -15.49 -5.48
N GLU A 17 -0.88 -15.95 -6.13
CA GLU A 17 -1.07 -15.81 -7.59
C GLU A 17 -1.07 -14.35 -8.03
N ARG A 18 -1.79 -13.49 -7.28
CA ARG A 18 -1.82 -12.05 -7.55
C ARG A 18 -0.43 -11.43 -7.47
N TRP A 19 0.35 -11.77 -6.43
CA TRP A 19 1.71 -11.26 -6.30
C TRP A 19 2.65 -11.80 -7.37
N ALA A 20 2.55 -13.07 -7.74
CA ALA A 20 3.32 -13.65 -8.83
C ALA A 20 3.07 -12.90 -10.15
N LYS A 21 1.80 -12.60 -10.47
CA LYS A 21 1.44 -11.82 -11.66
C LYS A 21 1.99 -10.39 -11.60
N ILE A 22 1.91 -9.74 -10.44
CA ILE A 22 2.45 -8.39 -10.21
C ILE A 22 3.95 -8.37 -10.45
N LEU A 23 4.70 -9.33 -9.90
CA LEU A 23 6.15 -9.42 -10.04
C LEU A 23 6.56 -9.75 -11.49
N ALA A 24 5.86 -10.67 -12.14
CA ALA A 24 6.12 -11.01 -13.54
C ALA A 24 5.87 -9.82 -14.49
N SER A 25 4.94 -8.93 -14.13
CA SER A 25 4.64 -7.72 -14.92
C SER A 25 5.59 -6.53 -14.66
N GLU A 26 6.52 -6.63 -13.71
CA GLU A 26 7.40 -5.52 -13.37
C GLU A 26 8.65 -5.46 -14.27
N PRO A 27 8.96 -4.30 -14.87
CA PRO A 27 10.21 -4.14 -15.61
C PRO A 27 11.42 -4.36 -14.68
N PRO A 28 12.47 -5.05 -15.14
CA PRO A 28 13.69 -5.22 -14.35
C PRO A 28 14.33 -3.86 -14.02
N GLY A 29 14.92 -3.74 -12.83
CA GLY A 29 15.61 -2.52 -12.38
C GLY A 29 14.73 -1.47 -11.69
N ARG A 30 13.42 -1.70 -11.57
CA ARG A 30 12.54 -0.80 -10.81
C ARG A 30 12.74 -0.99 -9.31
N ARG A 31 13.09 0.09 -8.59
CA ARG A 31 13.16 0.07 -7.12
C ARG A 31 11.80 -0.33 -6.53
N ALA A 32 11.80 -1.33 -5.65
CA ALA A 32 10.63 -1.72 -4.88
C ALA A 32 10.04 -0.49 -4.15
N GLY A 33 8.73 -0.28 -4.29
CA GLY A 33 8.02 0.80 -3.60
C GLY A 33 7.61 2.01 -4.45
N ARG A 34 8.12 2.18 -5.69
CA ARG A 34 7.67 3.25 -6.60
C ARG A 34 7.01 2.69 -7.85
N ARG A 35 5.78 2.22 -7.70
CA ARG A 35 4.83 2.32 -8.81
C ARG A 35 4.43 3.81 -8.92
N PRO A 36 4.37 4.45 -10.11
CA PRO A 36 3.58 5.65 -10.24
C PRO A 36 2.20 5.24 -9.77
N ARG A 37 1.83 5.64 -8.56
CA ARG A 37 0.44 5.56 -8.19
C ARG A 37 -0.27 6.56 -9.08
N ASP A 38 -1.53 6.24 -9.36
CA ASP A 38 -2.47 7.21 -9.86
C ASP A 38 -2.26 8.57 -9.13
N PRO A 39 -2.09 9.68 -9.85
CA PRO A 39 -1.88 11.00 -9.24
C PRO A 39 -2.91 11.33 -8.14
N GLU A 40 -4.14 10.85 -8.28
CA GLU A 40 -5.19 11.05 -7.27
C GLU A 40 -4.91 10.26 -5.99
N LYS A 41 -4.36 9.04 -6.12
CA LYS A 41 -3.99 8.21 -4.97
C LYS A 41 -2.80 8.76 -4.21
N GLU A 42 -1.80 9.34 -4.89
CA GLU A 42 -0.70 10.03 -4.18
C GLU A 42 -1.23 11.24 -3.41
N ARG A 43 -2.11 12.06 -4.02
CA ARG A 43 -2.73 13.21 -3.34
C ARG A 43 -3.52 12.79 -2.10
N LEU A 44 -4.30 11.72 -2.21
CA LEU A 44 -5.05 11.17 -1.08
C LEU A 44 -4.12 10.70 0.03
N LEU A 45 -3.07 9.94 -0.30
CA LEU A 45 -2.11 9.46 0.69
C LEU A 45 -1.36 10.59 1.38
N ALA A 46 -0.92 11.62 0.64
CA ALA A 46 -0.29 12.80 1.22
C ALA A 46 -1.23 13.55 2.18
N ARG A 47 -2.52 13.65 1.85
CA ARG A 47 -3.54 14.25 2.73
C ARG A 47 -3.72 13.45 4.01
N LEU A 48 -3.83 12.12 3.90
CA LEU A 48 -3.98 11.23 5.06
C LEU A 48 -2.74 11.25 5.95
N ASP A 49 -1.56 11.30 5.36
CA ASP A 49 -0.29 11.37 6.09
C ASP A 49 -0.18 12.69 6.86
N ARG A 50 -0.54 13.82 6.24
CA ARG A 50 -0.61 15.12 6.92
C ARG A 50 -1.58 15.11 8.10
N ALA A 51 -2.79 14.60 7.91
CA ALA A 51 -3.78 14.51 8.98
C ALA A 51 -3.31 13.60 10.13
N ARG A 52 -2.58 12.53 9.81
CA ARG A 52 -1.97 11.65 10.79
C ARG A 52 -0.89 12.37 11.60
N VAL A 53 0.01 13.11 10.93
CA VAL A 53 1.05 13.91 11.59
C VAL A 53 0.43 15.01 12.46
N GLU A 54 -0.63 15.68 12.02
CA GLU A 54 -1.38 16.66 12.84
C GLU A 54 -1.91 16.04 14.13
N ARG A 55 -2.44 14.82 14.05
CA ARG A 55 -2.97 14.11 15.20
C ARG A 55 -1.87 13.59 16.14
N GLU A 56 -0.79 13.05 15.59
CA GLU A 56 0.23 12.34 16.36
C GLU A 56 1.35 13.26 16.85
N ASN A 57 1.68 14.33 16.13
CA ASN A 57 2.77 15.26 16.44
C ASN A 57 2.44 16.69 15.96
N PRO A 58 1.50 17.39 16.61
CA PRO A 58 1.07 18.74 16.20
C PRO A 58 2.20 19.78 16.23
N GLU A 59 3.22 19.57 17.05
CA GLU A 59 4.42 20.41 17.18
C GLU A 59 5.29 20.42 15.89
N LEU A 60 5.34 19.31 15.15
CA LEU A 60 6.17 19.16 13.95
C LEU A 60 5.69 20.00 12.77
N LEU A 61 4.41 20.38 12.78
CA LEU A 61 3.80 21.22 11.73
C LEU A 61 3.80 22.71 12.06
N ARG A 62 4.20 23.08 13.29
CA ARG A 62 4.27 24.47 13.76
C ARG A 62 5.65 25.10 13.60
N ARG A 63 6.71 24.32 13.37
CA ARG A 63 8.03 24.87 13.06
C ARG A 63 8.14 25.18 11.56
N PRO A 64 8.43 26.43 11.16
CA PRO A 64 8.90 26.68 9.82
C PRO A 64 10.30 26.05 9.64
N PRO A 65 10.74 25.80 8.40
CA PRO A 65 12.09 25.33 8.12
C PRO A 65 13.17 26.29 8.65
#